data_AF-A0AAV1DIX1-F1
#
_entry.id   AF-A0AAV1DIX1-F1
#
_cell.length_a   1.000
_cell.length_b   1.000
_cell.length_c   1.000
_cell.angle_alpha   90.00
_cell.angle_beta   90.00
_cell.angle_gamma   90.00
#
_symmetry.space_group_name_H-M   'P 1'
#
loop_
_entity.id
_entity.type
_entity.pdbx_description
1 polymer ?
#
loop_
_entity_poly.entity_id
_entity_poly.type
_entity_poly.pdbx_seq_one_letter_code
_entity_poly.pdbx_strand_id
1 'polypeptide(L)'
;MLARLASQRLREIRQVIRQIPQTTRSLSTALNYHLDSPDNNPNNPWEFTEANKTKVKEILSHYPSNYKQSAVIPLLDLAQQQHGGWLPVSAMNEVAKIIEVAPIRVYEVATFYSMFNRTKVGKYHLLVCGTTPCMIRGSREIEEALLKHLGVKRNEVTKDGLFSVGEMECMGCCVNAPMITVADYSNGSEGYTYNYYEDLTPEKAVEIVEAFRRGEKPPRGTQNPKRINSGPEGGNTTLLGEPKPPPCRDLDAC
;
A
#
# COMPACT_ATOMS: atom_id res chain seq x y z
N MET A 1 -22.57 44.27 -36.57
CA MET A 1 -23.30 43.61 -35.47
C MET A 1 -23.09 42.09 -35.45
N LEU A 2 -23.18 41.41 -36.61
CA LEU A 2 -22.96 39.96 -36.77
C LEU A 2 -21.58 39.45 -36.30
N ALA A 3 -20.50 40.18 -36.56
CA ALA A 3 -19.14 39.74 -36.19
C ALA A 3 -18.89 39.67 -34.67
N ARG A 4 -19.55 40.54 -33.87
CA ARG A 4 -19.46 40.51 -32.40
C ARG A 4 -20.22 39.33 -31.80
N LEU A 5 -21.37 38.98 -32.37
CA LEU A 5 -22.17 37.82 -31.96
C LEU A 5 -21.43 36.50 -32.25
N ALA A 6 -20.74 36.41 -33.39
CA ALA A 6 -19.91 35.25 -33.71
C ALA A 6 -18.72 35.10 -32.75
N SER A 7 -18.07 36.21 -32.35
CA SER A 7 -16.93 36.15 -31.42
C SER A 7 -17.37 35.81 -29.99
N GLN A 8 -18.56 36.23 -29.57
CA GLN A 8 -19.13 35.87 -28.27
C GLN A 8 -19.49 34.38 -28.22
N ARG A 9 -20.15 33.85 -29.26
CA ARG A 9 -20.43 32.40 -29.36
C ARG A 9 -19.15 31.56 -29.36
N LEU A 10 -18.10 31.99 -30.05
CA LEU A 10 -16.81 31.28 -30.05
C LEU A 10 -16.13 31.31 -28.67
N ARG A 11 -16.31 32.39 -27.89
CA ARG A 11 -15.81 32.47 -26.51
C ARG A 11 -16.61 31.58 -25.55
N GLU A 12 -17.92 31.53 -25.69
CA GLU A 12 -18.80 30.66 -24.91
C GLU A 12 -18.51 29.18 -25.19
N ILE A 13 -18.37 28.79 -26.47
CA ILE A 13 -17.97 27.43 -26.85
C ILE A 13 -16.60 27.06 -26.26
N ARG A 14 -15.63 27.99 -26.28
CA ARG A 14 -14.32 27.76 -25.64
C ARG A 14 -14.39 27.65 -24.13
N GLN A 15 -15.30 28.37 -23.46
CA GLN A 15 -15.54 28.22 -22.02
C GLN A 15 -16.17 26.88 -21.68
N VAL A 16 -17.13 26.42 -22.48
CA VAL A 16 -17.76 25.10 -22.31
C VAL A 16 -16.75 23.96 -22.51
N ILE A 17 -15.88 24.06 -23.51
CA ILE A 17 -14.81 23.06 -23.74
C ILE A 17 -13.80 23.04 -22.59
N ARG A 18 -13.50 24.19 -21.97
CA ARG A 18 -12.64 24.28 -20.77
C ARG A 18 -13.28 23.72 -19.50
N GLN A 19 -14.61 23.63 -19.45
CA GLN A 19 -15.37 23.12 -18.31
C GLN A 19 -15.69 21.63 -18.41
N ILE A 20 -15.27 20.94 -19.47
CA ILE A 20 -15.30 19.48 -19.50
C ILE A 20 -14.39 19.02 -18.35
N PRO A 21 -14.94 18.37 -17.31
CA PRO A 21 -14.09 17.78 -16.28
C PRO A 21 -13.16 16.84 -17.01
N GLN A 22 -11.85 16.99 -16.82
CA GLN A 22 -10.91 15.96 -17.24
C GLN A 22 -11.48 14.65 -16.72
N THR A 23 -11.80 13.72 -17.63
CA THR A 23 -12.19 12.37 -17.27
C THR A 23 -11.17 11.91 -16.25
N THR A 24 -11.60 11.76 -14.99
CA THR A 24 -10.78 11.16 -13.95
C THR A 24 -10.39 9.81 -14.51
N ARG A 25 -9.14 9.68 -14.98
CA ARG A 25 -8.64 8.41 -15.47
C ARG A 25 -8.80 7.46 -14.29
N SER A 26 -9.73 6.52 -14.39
CA SER A 26 -9.85 5.47 -13.39
C SER A 26 -8.48 4.81 -13.30
N LEU A 27 -7.89 4.85 -12.12
CA LEU A 27 -6.59 4.27 -11.87
C LEU A 27 -6.66 2.78 -12.24
N SER A 28 -5.66 2.26 -12.97
CA SER A 28 -5.63 0.85 -13.39
C SER A 28 -5.71 -0.14 -12.22
N THR A 29 -5.43 0.28 -10.98
CA THR A 29 -5.64 -0.56 -9.79
C THR A 29 -7.12 -0.94 -9.58
N ALA A 30 -8.07 -0.12 -10.06
CA ALA A 30 -9.49 -0.46 -10.05
C ALA A 30 -9.96 -1.16 -11.35
N LEU A 31 -9.13 -1.17 -12.39
CA LEU A 31 -9.44 -1.84 -13.66
C LEU A 31 -8.80 -3.22 -13.67
N ASN A 32 -9.54 -4.28 -13.94
CA ASN A 32 -8.97 -5.64 -14.03
C ASN A 32 -8.28 -5.93 -15.37
N TYR A 33 -7.81 -4.88 -16.04
CA TYR A 33 -7.11 -4.93 -17.33
C TYR A 33 -6.10 -3.78 -17.44
N HIS A 34 -5.19 -3.89 -18.40
CA HIS A 34 -4.14 -2.90 -18.64
C HIS A 34 -4.52 -1.90 -19.73
N LEU A 35 -4.11 -0.65 -19.53
CA LEU A 35 -4.14 0.41 -20.54
C LEU A 35 -2.71 0.93 -20.69
N ASP A 36 -2.16 0.83 -21.89
CA ASP A 36 -0.80 1.29 -22.17
C ASP A 36 -0.69 2.80 -21.90
N SER A 37 0.35 3.15 -21.15
CA SER A 37 0.76 4.53 -20.91
C SER A 37 2.27 4.67 -21.13
N PRO A 38 2.79 5.90 -21.32
CA PRO A 38 4.23 6.11 -21.50
C PRO A 38 5.06 5.53 -20.34
N ASP A 39 4.53 5.59 -19.12
CA ASP A 39 5.16 5.08 -17.90
C ASP A 39 4.86 3.61 -17.60
N ASN A 40 3.77 3.04 -18.14
CA ASN A 40 3.40 1.64 -17.94
C ASN A 40 2.97 1.01 -19.28
N ASN A 41 3.89 0.31 -19.93
CA ASN A 41 3.61 -0.49 -21.12
C ASN A 41 4.55 -1.71 -21.14
N PRO A 42 4.21 -2.78 -21.87
CA PRO A 42 5.00 -4.02 -21.87
C PRO A 42 6.38 -3.88 -22.53
N ASN A 43 6.61 -2.81 -23.30
CA ASN A 43 7.88 -2.57 -24.01
C ASN A 43 8.91 -1.82 -23.16
N ASN A 44 8.51 -1.26 -22.01
CA ASN A 44 9.43 -0.57 -21.12
C ASN A 44 10.45 -1.57 -20.56
N PRO A 45 11.76 -1.31 -20.68
CA PRO A 45 12.77 -2.20 -20.12
C PRO A 45 12.66 -2.19 -18.59
N TRP A 46 12.62 -3.38 -18.00
CA TRP A 46 12.58 -3.56 -16.55
C TRP A 46 13.31 -4.84 -16.18
N GLU A 47 14.23 -4.74 -15.22
CA GLU A 47 14.92 -5.88 -14.61
C GLU A 47 15.14 -5.62 -13.12
N PHE A 48 15.39 -6.68 -12.35
CA PHE A 48 15.81 -6.52 -10.95
C PHE A 48 17.19 -5.85 -10.88
N THR A 49 17.40 -4.97 -9.90
CA THR A 49 18.73 -4.41 -9.62
C THR A 49 19.68 -5.50 -9.13
N GLU A 50 20.99 -5.28 -9.23
CA GLU A 50 21.99 -6.28 -8.79
C GLU A 50 21.81 -6.69 -7.32
N ALA A 51 21.51 -5.73 -6.43
CA ALA A 51 21.20 -6.01 -5.03
C ALA A 51 19.97 -6.93 -4.89
N ASN A 52 18.93 -6.70 -5.68
CA ASN A 52 17.71 -7.50 -5.65
C ASN A 52 17.86 -8.85 -6.38
N LYS A 53 18.75 -8.99 -7.37
CA LYS A 53 19.05 -10.28 -8.02
C LYS A 53 19.52 -11.33 -7.01
N THR A 54 20.24 -10.93 -5.96
CA THR A 54 20.60 -11.83 -4.84
C THR A 54 19.37 -12.29 -4.07
N LYS A 55 18.46 -11.37 -3.70
CA LYS A 55 17.19 -11.69 -3.03
C LYS A 55 16.30 -12.58 -3.89
N VAL A 56 16.27 -12.37 -5.21
CA VAL A 56 15.54 -13.22 -6.16
C VAL A 56 16.03 -14.67 -6.09
N LYS A 57 17.36 -14.88 -6.09
CA LYS A 57 17.95 -16.23 -5.97
C LYS A 57 17.62 -16.88 -4.64
N GLU A 58 17.68 -16.11 -3.55
CA GLU A 58 17.30 -16.56 -2.21
C GLU A 58 15.84 -17.00 -2.16
N ILE A 59 14.91 -16.14 -2.61
CA ILE A 59 13.48 -16.45 -2.66
C ILE A 59 13.21 -17.74 -3.45
N LEU A 60 13.84 -17.91 -4.63
CA LEU A 60 13.68 -19.11 -5.44
C LEU A 60 14.20 -20.37 -4.73
N SER A 61 15.24 -20.25 -3.90
CA SER A 61 15.84 -21.37 -3.17
C SER A 61 14.93 -21.96 -2.08
N HIS A 62 13.94 -21.20 -1.60
CA HIS A 62 12.94 -21.68 -0.66
C HIS A 62 11.95 -22.68 -1.27
N TYR A 63 11.89 -22.78 -2.61
CA TYR A 63 10.95 -23.61 -3.33
C TYR A 63 11.67 -24.67 -4.17
N PRO A 64 11.08 -25.86 -4.38
CA PRO A 64 11.69 -26.88 -5.22
C PRO A 64 11.77 -26.42 -6.69
N SER A 65 12.77 -26.92 -7.41
CA SER A 65 13.15 -26.45 -8.76
C SER A 65 12.04 -26.52 -9.81
N ASN A 66 11.06 -27.41 -9.66
CA ASN A 66 9.94 -27.58 -10.58
C ASN A 66 8.69 -26.78 -10.17
N TYR A 67 8.62 -26.23 -8.95
CA TYR A 67 7.52 -25.39 -8.47
C TYR A 67 7.97 -23.96 -8.15
N LYS A 68 8.85 -23.40 -9.00
CA LYS A 68 9.31 -22.00 -8.89
C LYS A 68 8.16 -20.99 -8.94
N GLN A 69 7.03 -21.36 -9.53
CA GLN A 69 5.81 -20.52 -9.53
C GLN A 69 5.38 -20.10 -8.12
N SER A 70 5.67 -20.90 -7.09
CA SER A 70 5.40 -20.56 -5.69
C SER A 70 6.10 -19.27 -5.22
N ALA A 71 7.18 -18.87 -5.90
CA ALA A 71 7.89 -17.61 -5.66
C ALA A 71 7.19 -16.37 -6.23
N VAL A 72 6.07 -16.50 -6.94
CA VAL A 72 5.43 -15.37 -7.63
C VAL A 72 5.05 -14.22 -6.70
N ILE A 73 4.50 -14.51 -5.51
CA ILE A 73 4.10 -13.50 -4.53
C ILE A 73 5.32 -12.73 -4.01
N PRO A 74 6.35 -13.37 -3.43
CA PRO A 74 7.52 -12.64 -2.92
C PRO A 74 8.32 -11.92 -4.03
N LEU A 75 8.35 -12.46 -5.26
CA LEU A 75 9.02 -11.78 -6.37
C LEU A 75 8.24 -10.55 -6.87
N LEU A 76 6.91 -10.63 -6.93
CA LEU A 76 6.07 -9.46 -7.23
C LEU A 76 6.17 -8.41 -6.12
N ASP A 77 6.17 -8.81 -4.85
CA ASP A 77 6.34 -7.87 -3.74
C ASP A 77 7.71 -7.18 -3.81
N LEU A 78 8.78 -7.94 -4.07
CA LEU A 78 10.12 -7.36 -4.28
C LEU A 78 10.16 -6.41 -5.49
N ALA A 79 9.49 -6.76 -6.59
CA ALA A 79 9.38 -5.91 -7.77
C ALA A 79 8.63 -4.60 -7.48
N GLN A 80 7.55 -4.69 -6.70
CA GLN A 80 6.77 -3.53 -6.25
C GLN A 80 7.62 -2.61 -5.37
N GLN A 81 8.35 -3.18 -4.41
CA GLN A 81 9.26 -2.42 -3.56
C GLN A 81 10.36 -1.74 -4.41
N GLN A 82 10.99 -2.47 -5.33
CA GLN A 82 12.03 -1.91 -6.21
C GLN A 82 11.50 -0.77 -7.08
N HIS A 83 10.28 -0.90 -7.60
CA HIS A 83 9.71 0.07 -8.54
C HIS A 83 8.97 1.23 -7.88
N GLY A 84 9.18 1.43 -6.57
CA GLY A 84 8.62 2.58 -5.85
C GLY A 84 7.13 2.44 -5.56
N GLY A 85 6.69 1.23 -5.23
CA GLY A 85 5.38 0.97 -4.63
C GLY A 85 4.28 0.53 -5.58
N TRP A 86 4.57 0.26 -6.85
CA TRP A 86 3.60 -0.26 -7.81
C TRP A 86 4.25 -1.16 -8.86
N LEU A 87 3.43 -1.98 -9.54
CA LEU A 87 3.84 -2.99 -10.49
C LEU A 87 3.49 -2.57 -11.93
N PRO A 88 4.49 -2.18 -12.75
CA PRO A 88 4.29 -2.02 -14.18
C PRO A 88 4.17 -3.40 -14.83
N VAL A 89 3.53 -3.45 -16.00
CA VAL A 89 3.36 -4.69 -16.76
C VAL A 89 4.71 -5.31 -17.15
N SER A 90 5.71 -4.48 -17.43
CA SER A 90 7.08 -4.94 -17.69
C SER A 90 7.70 -5.67 -16.49
N ALA A 91 7.46 -5.23 -15.25
CA ALA A 91 7.93 -5.93 -14.05
C ALA A 91 7.26 -7.30 -13.88
N MET A 92 5.94 -7.36 -14.12
CA MET A 92 5.21 -8.63 -14.10
C MET A 92 5.73 -9.60 -15.17
N ASN A 93 6.01 -9.10 -16.38
CA ASN A 93 6.62 -9.89 -17.45
C ASN A 93 7.99 -10.42 -17.07
N GLU A 94 8.81 -9.61 -16.40
CA GLU A 94 10.13 -10.05 -15.95
C GLU A 94 10.04 -11.13 -14.88
N VAL A 95 9.14 -10.97 -13.91
CA VAL A 95 8.86 -12.02 -12.91
C VAL A 95 8.42 -13.31 -13.60
N ALA A 96 7.54 -13.22 -14.61
CA ALA A 96 7.07 -14.37 -15.38
C ALA A 96 8.21 -15.13 -16.08
N LYS A 97 9.19 -14.40 -16.65
CA LYS A 97 10.39 -15.00 -17.26
C LYS A 97 11.24 -15.73 -16.22
N ILE A 98 11.46 -15.14 -15.05
CA ILE A 98 12.30 -15.70 -13.99
C ILE A 98 11.72 -17.00 -13.42
N ILE A 99 10.40 -17.06 -13.22
CA ILE A 99 9.72 -18.25 -12.70
C ILE A 99 9.24 -19.22 -13.79
N GLU A 100 9.51 -18.91 -15.06
CA GLU A 100 9.22 -19.74 -16.24
C GLU A 100 7.73 -20.09 -16.41
N VAL A 101 6.83 -19.11 -16.20
CA VAL A 101 5.39 -19.27 -16.42
C VAL A 101 4.86 -18.29 -17.45
N ALA A 102 3.69 -18.58 -18.01
CA ALA A 102 3.00 -17.63 -18.89
C ALA A 102 2.67 -16.33 -18.12
N PRO A 103 2.92 -15.13 -18.68
CA PRO A 103 2.67 -13.85 -18.00
C PRO A 103 1.26 -13.69 -17.45
N ILE A 104 0.27 -14.30 -18.09
CA ILE A 104 -1.12 -14.29 -17.61
C ILE A 104 -1.27 -14.82 -16.17
N ARG A 105 -0.47 -15.82 -15.77
CA ARG A 105 -0.52 -16.35 -14.39
C ARG A 105 -0.01 -15.34 -13.38
N VAL A 106 0.97 -14.52 -13.76
CA VAL A 106 1.48 -13.42 -12.94
C VAL A 106 0.47 -12.28 -12.89
N TYR A 107 -0.20 -11.97 -14.00
CA TYR A 107 -1.27 -10.96 -14.03
C TYR A 107 -2.45 -11.36 -13.16
N GLU A 108 -2.89 -12.61 -13.21
CA GLU A 108 -3.95 -13.14 -12.34
C GLU A 108 -3.61 -12.89 -10.86
N VAL A 109 -2.39 -13.25 -10.44
CA VAL A 109 -1.92 -13.01 -9.06
C VAL A 109 -1.86 -11.52 -8.73
N ALA A 110 -1.26 -10.70 -9.60
CA ALA A 110 -1.09 -9.26 -9.38
C ALA A 110 -2.43 -8.49 -9.32
N THR A 111 -3.46 -8.99 -10.00
CA THR A 111 -4.82 -8.41 -9.92
C THR A 111 -5.65 -8.94 -8.78
N PHE A 112 -5.38 -10.16 -8.31
CA PHE A 112 -6.15 -10.83 -7.27
C PHE A 112 -5.80 -10.34 -5.86
N TYR A 113 -4.51 -10.16 -5.54
CA TYR A 113 -4.08 -9.71 -4.22
C TYR A 113 -4.08 -8.19 -4.10
N SER A 114 -4.78 -7.65 -3.10
CA SER A 114 -4.97 -6.20 -2.91
C SER A 114 -3.70 -5.43 -2.58
N MET A 115 -2.67 -6.09 -2.04
CA MET A 115 -1.37 -5.45 -1.76
C MET A 115 -0.63 -5.02 -3.02
N PHE A 116 -0.95 -5.66 -4.16
CA PHE A 116 -0.27 -5.40 -5.43
C PHE A 116 -0.86 -4.18 -6.13
N ASN A 117 -0.18 -3.04 -5.96
CA ASN A 117 -0.58 -1.78 -6.58
C ASN A 117 -0.23 -1.81 -8.07
N ARG A 118 -1.20 -1.56 -8.96
CA ARG A 118 -0.99 -1.57 -10.42
C ARG A 118 -0.93 -0.17 -11.03
N THR A 119 -1.13 0.84 -10.19
CA THR A 119 -0.86 2.26 -10.42
C THR A 119 0.04 2.80 -9.34
N LYS A 120 0.72 3.90 -9.67
CA LYS A 120 1.46 4.72 -8.71
C LYS A 120 0.57 5.10 -7.52
N VAL A 121 1.10 4.93 -6.31
CA VAL A 121 0.45 5.27 -5.02
C VAL A 121 1.22 6.36 -4.26
N GLY A 122 2.22 6.98 -4.89
CA GLY A 122 3.14 7.90 -4.21
C GLY A 122 4.19 7.19 -3.37
N LYS A 123 4.98 7.94 -2.60
CA LYS A 123 6.05 7.40 -1.75
C LYS A 123 5.53 6.70 -0.49
N TYR A 124 4.42 7.17 0.07
CA TYR A 124 3.79 6.65 1.28
C TYR A 124 2.34 6.31 0.96
N HIS A 125 2.03 5.01 0.95
CA HIS A 125 0.65 4.57 0.80
C HIS A 125 0.05 4.36 2.19
N LEU A 126 -0.90 5.22 2.56
CA LEU A 126 -1.61 5.19 3.84
C LEU A 126 -2.82 4.26 3.69
N LEU A 127 -2.76 3.10 4.33
CA LEU A 127 -3.77 2.05 4.27
C LEU A 127 -4.60 2.07 5.56
N VAL A 128 -5.82 2.58 5.48
CA VAL A 128 -6.73 2.73 6.62
C VAL A 128 -7.63 1.49 6.73
N CYS A 129 -7.71 0.88 7.92
CA CYS A 129 -8.55 -0.29 8.12
C CYS A 129 -10.05 0.10 8.16
N GLY A 130 -10.85 -0.40 7.22
CA GLY A 130 -12.28 -0.12 7.10
C GLY A 130 -13.22 -1.10 7.81
N THR A 131 -12.70 -2.23 8.30
CA THR A 131 -13.55 -3.31 8.87
C THR A 131 -14.25 -2.95 10.17
N THR A 132 -15.32 -3.68 10.49
CA THR A 132 -16.22 -3.42 11.63
C THR A 132 -15.51 -3.07 12.94
N PRO A 133 -14.48 -3.80 13.43
CA PRO A 133 -13.81 -3.45 14.69
C PRO A 133 -13.15 -2.07 14.66
N CYS A 134 -12.56 -1.67 13.53
CA CYS A 134 -12.00 -0.33 13.34
C CYS A 134 -13.11 0.70 13.10
N MET A 135 -14.13 0.37 12.32
CA MET A 135 -15.29 1.22 12.03
C MET A 135 -15.99 1.66 13.33
N ILE A 136 -16.32 0.74 14.24
CA ILE A 136 -17.00 1.08 15.51
C ILE A 136 -16.08 1.82 16.50
N ARG A 137 -14.77 1.85 16.24
CA ARG A 137 -13.76 2.57 17.02
C ARG A 137 -13.35 3.90 16.40
N GLY A 138 -14.05 4.34 15.34
CA GLY A 138 -13.87 5.66 14.76
C GLY A 138 -12.90 5.72 13.56
N SER A 139 -12.69 4.61 12.85
CA SER A 139 -11.75 4.59 11.71
C SER A 139 -12.20 5.43 10.51
N ARG A 140 -13.52 5.66 10.35
CA ARG A 140 -14.03 6.52 9.27
C ARG A 140 -13.62 7.97 9.49
N GLU A 141 -13.61 8.41 10.73
CA GLU A 141 -13.16 9.73 11.16
C GLU A 141 -11.65 9.88 10.94
N ILE A 142 -10.87 8.81 11.10
CA ILE A 142 -9.44 8.78 10.72
C ILE A 142 -9.28 8.97 9.22
N GLU A 143 -10.02 8.21 8.40
CA GLU A 143 -9.93 8.29 6.95
C GLU A 143 -10.36 9.68 6.44
N GLU A 144 -11.47 10.22 6.93
CA GLU A 144 -11.97 11.55 6.57
C GLU A 144 -10.97 12.66 6.93
N ALA A 145 -10.36 12.58 8.11
CA ALA A 145 -9.32 13.53 8.52
C ALA A 145 -8.10 13.47 7.60
N LEU A 146 -7.63 12.28 7.24
CA LEU A 146 -6.50 12.08 6.33
C LEU A 146 -6.82 12.60 4.92
N LEU A 147 -7.97 12.25 4.35
CA LEU A 147 -8.39 12.69 3.02
C LEU A 147 -8.55 14.21 2.96
N LYS A 148 -9.19 14.81 3.98
CA LYS A 148 -9.37 16.27 4.07
C LYS A 148 -8.04 17.00 4.20
N HIS A 149 -7.13 16.48 5.03
CA HIS A 149 -5.82 17.08 5.26
C HIS A 149 -4.92 17.00 4.02
N LEU A 150 -4.93 15.86 3.32
CA LEU A 150 -4.15 15.66 2.09
C LEU A 150 -4.80 16.32 0.85
N GLY A 151 -6.09 16.62 0.90
CA GLY A 151 -6.83 17.24 -0.19
C GLY A 151 -6.98 16.34 -1.41
N VAL A 152 -7.11 15.03 -1.20
CA VAL A 152 -7.23 14.00 -2.24
C VAL A 152 -8.49 13.16 -2.06
N LYS A 153 -8.95 12.52 -3.13
CA LYS A 153 -9.94 11.44 -3.01
C LYS A 153 -9.26 10.12 -2.63
N ARG A 154 -10.05 9.14 -2.19
CA ARG A 154 -9.56 7.78 -1.95
C ARG A 154 -8.84 7.24 -3.21
N ASN A 155 -7.69 6.62 -2.98
CA ASN A 155 -6.75 6.09 -3.98
C ASN A 155 -6.12 7.13 -4.91
N GLU A 156 -6.38 8.43 -4.75
CA GLU A 156 -5.71 9.48 -5.50
C GLU A 156 -4.36 9.84 -4.83
N VAL A 157 -3.34 10.06 -5.64
CA VAL A 157 -2.03 10.49 -5.18
C VAL A 157 -2.00 12.01 -5.05
N THR A 158 -1.44 12.51 -3.97
CA THR A 158 -1.23 13.95 -3.76
C THR A 158 -0.38 14.56 -4.88
N LYS A 159 -0.56 15.86 -5.13
CA LYS A 159 0.14 16.57 -6.21
C LYS A 159 1.67 16.58 -6.07
N ASP A 160 2.16 16.48 -4.84
CA ASP A 160 3.58 16.36 -4.51
C ASP A 160 4.14 14.93 -4.74
N GLY A 161 3.28 13.96 -5.07
CA GLY A 161 3.65 12.56 -5.30
C GLY A 161 4.02 11.80 -4.02
N LEU A 162 3.79 12.38 -2.84
CA LEU A 162 4.22 11.79 -1.57
C LEU A 162 3.23 10.80 -1.00
N PHE A 163 1.94 11.13 -0.96
CA PHE A 163 0.94 10.36 -0.21
C PHE A 163 -0.21 9.88 -1.10
N SER A 164 -0.81 8.78 -0.71
CA SER A 164 -2.17 8.39 -1.11
C SER A 164 -2.85 7.68 0.04
N VAL A 165 -4.18 7.71 0.06
CA VAL A 165 -5.00 7.04 1.08
C VAL A 165 -5.80 5.94 0.42
N GLY A 166 -5.58 4.69 0.85
CA GLY A 166 -6.37 3.53 0.45
C GLY A 166 -7.12 2.95 1.65
N GLU A 167 -8.32 2.43 1.40
CA GLU A 167 -9.00 1.58 2.37
C GLU A 167 -8.48 0.16 2.23
N MET A 168 -8.19 -0.48 3.36
CA MET A 168 -7.88 -1.90 3.46
C MET A 168 -8.82 -2.57 4.43
N GLU A 169 -8.99 -3.88 4.25
CA GLU A 169 -9.79 -4.70 5.14
C GLU A 169 -9.04 -4.98 6.46
N CYS A 170 -9.41 -6.05 7.16
CA CYS A 170 -8.84 -6.38 8.47
C CYS A 170 -7.31 -6.54 8.38
N MET A 171 -6.59 -5.67 9.08
CA MET A 171 -5.12 -5.66 9.16
C MET A 171 -4.57 -6.46 10.35
N GLY A 172 -5.44 -7.15 11.11
CA GLY A 172 -5.04 -7.96 12.26
C GLY A 172 -4.80 -7.20 13.57
N CYS A 173 -4.88 -5.87 13.58
CA CYS A 173 -4.63 -5.03 14.76
C CYS A 173 -5.92 -4.64 15.52
N CYS A 174 -6.88 -5.57 15.63
CA CYS A 174 -8.23 -5.25 16.09
C CYS A 174 -8.31 -4.76 17.54
N VAL A 175 -7.49 -5.31 18.45
CA VAL A 175 -7.43 -4.87 19.85
C VAL A 175 -6.78 -3.49 20.00
N ASN A 176 -6.10 -3.01 18.96
CA ASN A 176 -5.46 -1.70 18.85
C ASN A 176 -6.22 -0.79 17.86
N ALA A 177 -7.51 -1.04 17.65
CA ALA A 177 -8.33 -0.21 16.78
C ALA A 177 -8.57 1.20 17.38
N PRO A 178 -8.60 2.26 16.55
CA PRO A 178 -8.45 2.25 15.09
C PRO A 178 -6.97 2.33 14.65
N MET A 179 -6.67 1.87 13.43
CA MET A 179 -5.30 1.76 12.93
C MET A 179 -5.16 2.17 11.47
N ILE A 180 -3.96 2.60 11.10
CA ILE A 180 -3.52 2.73 9.71
C ILE A 180 -2.20 1.98 9.54
N THR A 181 -1.93 1.56 8.31
CA THR A 181 -0.62 1.08 7.89
C THR A 181 0.01 2.09 6.95
N VAL A 182 1.29 2.37 7.12
CA VAL A 182 2.04 3.18 6.16
C VAL A 182 3.02 2.27 5.44
N ALA A 183 2.80 2.09 4.14
CA ALA A 183 3.77 1.47 3.24
C ALA A 183 4.74 2.55 2.76
N ASP A 184 5.97 2.54 3.27
CA ASP A 184 7.05 3.45 2.91
C ASP A 184 7.82 2.90 1.71
N TYR A 185 7.55 3.43 0.53
CA TYR A 185 8.23 3.13 -0.73
C TYR A 185 9.32 4.14 -1.09
N SER A 186 9.69 5.05 -0.17
CA SER A 186 10.60 6.18 -0.45
C SER A 186 12.01 5.73 -0.88
N ASN A 187 12.51 4.63 -0.32
CA ASN A 187 13.86 4.11 -0.52
C ASN A 187 13.88 2.72 -1.20
N GLY A 188 12.81 2.39 -1.94
CA GLY A 188 12.70 1.12 -2.65
C GLY A 188 12.80 -0.11 -1.73
N SER A 189 13.36 -1.21 -2.24
CA SER A 189 13.47 -2.49 -1.54
C SER A 189 14.48 -2.56 -0.38
N GLU A 190 15.30 -1.53 -0.17
CA GLU A 190 16.26 -1.46 0.93
C GLU A 190 15.68 -0.77 2.17
N GLY A 191 14.88 0.27 1.96
CA GLY A 191 14.24 1.02 3.03
C GLY A 191 12.74 0.79 3.15
N TYR A 192 12.19 -0.20 2.44
CA TYR A 192 10.78 -0.55 2.49
C TYR A 192 10.37 -0.91 3.92
N THR A 193 9.35 -0.23 4.41
CA THR A 193 8.71 -0.59 5.68
C THR A 193 7.20 -0.59 5.53
N TYR A 194 6.57 -1.57 6.16
CA TYR A 194 5.11 -1.71 6.20
C TYR A 194 4.68 -1.58 7.66
N ASN A 195 4.64 -0.34 8.14
CA ASN A 195 4.52 -0.05 9.57
C ASN A 195 3.07 0.11 9.99
N TYR A 196 2.69 -0.55 11.08
CA TYR A 196 1.40 -0.35 11.72
C TYR A 196 1.47 0.82 12.69
N TYR A 197 0.49 1.72 12.59
CA TYR A 197 0.24 2.80 13.51
C TYR A 197 -1.16 2.60 14.06
N GLU A 198 -1.24 2.33 15.35
CA GLU A 198 -2.43 1.76 15.98
C GLU A 198 -2.92 2.66 17.13
N ASP A 199 -4.14 2.43 17.62
CA ASP A 199 -4.80 3.24 18.65
C ASP A 199 -4.85 4.73 18.29
N LEU A 200 -5.19 5.02 17.04
CA LEU A 200 -5.11 6.37 16.49
C LEU A 200 -6.29 7.25 16.87
N THR A 201 -6.02 8.55 16.91
CA THR A 201 -7.02 9.62 16.81
C THR A 201 -6.81 10.40 15.51
N PRO A 202 -7.81 11.16 15.03
CA PRO A 202 -7.66 11.96 13.81
C PRO A 202 -6.44 12.89 13.86
N GLU A 203 -6.18 13.51 15.01
CA GLU A 203 -5.04 14.39 15.23
C GLU A 203 -3.73 13.62 15.10
N LYS A 204 -3.66 12.43 15.73
CA LYS A 204 -2.46 11.59 15.70
C LYS A 204 -2.15 11.06 14.30
N ALA A 205 -3.19 10.72 13.53
CA ALA A 205 -3.03 10.31 12.14
C ALA A 205 -2.43 11.44 11.28
N VAL A 206 -2.87 12.68 11.47
CA VAL A 206 -2.30 13.86 10.79
C VAL A 206 -0.87 14.13 11.25
N GLU A 207 -0.57 14.03 12.55
CA GLU A 207 0.80 14.17 13.07
C GLU A 207 1.78 13.19 12.41
N ILE A 208 1.36 11.93 12.24
CA ILE A 208 2.15 10.88 11.58
C ILE A 208 2.42 11.26 10.11
N VAL A 209 1.41 11.73 9.39
CA VAL A 209 1.56 12.18 8.00
C VAL A 209 2.56 13.33 7.89
N GLU A 210 2.47 14.33 8.77
CA GLU A 210 3.41 15.45 8.76
C GLU A 210 4.83 15.01 9.13
N ALA A 211 5.00 14.03 10.03
CA ALA A 211 6.30 13.46 10.34
C ALA A 211 6.93 12.81 9.10
N PHE A 212 6.18 11.97 8.38
CA PHE A 212 6.64 11.40 7.12
C PHE A 212 6.93 12.46 6.07
N ARG A 213 6.14 13.54 6.00
CA ARG A 213 6.40 14.66 5.07
C ARG A 213 7.72 15.36 5.38
N ARG A 214 8.11 15.45 6.66
CA ARG A 214 9.42 15.96 7.10
C ARG A 214 10.57 14.95 6.91
N GLY A 215 10.29 13.73 6.46
CA GLY A 215 11.27 12.65 6.32
C GLY A 215 11.59 11.95 7.65
N GLU A 216 10.82 12.22 8.71
CA GLU A 216 10.93 11.53 9.99
C GLU A 216 10.20 10.18 9.92
N LYS A 217 10.66 9.21 10.71
CA LYS A 217 10.00 7.91 10.86
C LYS A 217 9.38 7.83 12.27
N PRO A 218 8.09 8.15 12.43
CA PRO A 218 7.44 8.08 13.73
C PRO A 218 7.43 6.63 14.26
N PRO A 219 7.46 6.45 15.60
CA PRO A 219 7.51 5.12 16.19
C PRO A 219 6.27 4.30 15.82
N ARG A 220 6.50 3.10 15.29
CA ARG A 220 5.43 2.15 14.94
C ARG A 220 4.82 1.48 16.16
N GLY A 221 3.64 0.90 15.98
CA GLY A 221 2.85 0.21 17.01
C GLY A 221 1.76 1.11 17.58
N THR A 222 1.34 0.80 18.81
CA THR A 222 0.34 1.60 19.54
C THR A 222 0.82 3.04 19.73
N GLN A 223 -0.03 3.99 19.34
CA GLN A 223 0.18 5.41 19.60
C GLN A 223 -0.40 5.83 20.96
N ASN A 224 -1.01 4.89 21.71
CA ASN A 224 -1.46 5.09 23.07
C ASN A 224 -0.35 4.64 24.07
N PRO A 225 0.29 5.56 24.80
CA PRO A 225 1.40 5.21 25.70
C PRO A 225 0.95 4.46 26.96
N LYS A 226 -0.36 4.38 27.25
CA LYS A 226 -0.90 3.72 28.45
C LYS A 226 -1.02 2.20 28.31
N ARG A 227 -0.61 1.65 27.16
CA ARG A 227 -0.65 0.22 26.89
C ARG A 227 0.65 -0.24 26.23
N ILE A 228 0.93 -1.53 26.36
CA ILE A 228 2.11 -2.16 25.77
C ILE A 228 1.63 -3.01 24.60
N ASN A 229 2.00 -2.64 23.37
CA ASN A 229 1.56 -3.35 22.15
C ASN A 229 0.04 -3.60 22.19
N SER A 230 -0.38 -4.86 22.20
CA SER A 230 -1.79 -5.30 22.27
C SER A 230 -2.37 -5.46 23.68
N GLY A 231 -1.59 -5.14 24.72
CA GLY A 231 -1.99 -5.29 26.12
C GLY A 231 -3.17 -4.40 26.53
N PRO A 232 -3.87 -4.72 27.63
CA PRO A 232 -4.88 -3.85 28.21
C PRO A 232 -4.35 -2.43 28.49
N GLU A 233 -5.22 -1.44 28.33
CA GLU A 233 -4.91 -0.06 28.75
C GLU A 233 -4.84 0.01 30.28
N GLY A 234 -3.80 0.67 30.80
CA GLY A 234 -3.55 0.75 32.25
C GLY A 234 -2.62 -0.34 32.80
N GLY A 235 -2.07 -1.20 31.94
CA GLY A 235 -1.13 -2.25 32.30
C GLY A 235 -1.71 -3.65 32.10
N ASN A 236 -0.82 -4.62 31.85
CA ASN A 236 -1.24 -5.99 31.60
C ASN A 236 -1.90 -6.60 32.85
N THR A 237 -3.03 -7.28 32.67
CA THR A 237 -3.74 -8.01 33.74
C THR A 237 -3.29 -9.47 33.87
N THR A 238 -2.51 -9.94 32.90
CA THR A 238 -1.89 -11.27 32.84
C THR A 238 -0.42 -11.13 32.43
N LEU A 239 0.34 -12.24 32.38
CA LEU A 239 1.78 -12.22 32.05
C LEU A 239 2.61 -11.33 33.00
N LEU A 240 2.26 -11.33 34.29
CA LEU A 240 2.93 -10.54 35.33
C LEU A 240 4.18 -11.23 35.91
N GLY A 241 4.20 -12.56 35.88
CA GLY A 241 5.33 -13.35 36.37
C GLY A 241 6.42 -13.50 35.31
N GLU A 242 7.67 -13.70 35.76
CA GLU A 242 8.77 -14.05 34.86
C GLU A 242 8.47 -15.37 34.13
N PRO A 243 8.65 -15.42 32.79
CA PRO A 243 8.44 -16.64 32.02
C PRO A 243 9.34 -17.77 32.51
N LYS A 244 8.75 -18.92 32.85
CA LYS A 244 9.46 -20.14 33.23
C LYS A 244 9.07 -21.28 32.28
N PRO A 245 9.98 -22.22 31.97
CA PRO A 245 9.60 -23.43 31.26
C PRO A 245 8.43 -24.10 31.98
N PRO A 246 7.33 -24.42 31.29
CA PRO A 246 6.26 -25.18 31.92
C PRO A 246 6.82 -26.55 32.34
N PRO A 247 6.25 -27.19 33.37
CA PRO A 247 6.58 -28.58 33.63
C PRO A 247 6.22 -29.39 32.38
N CYS A 248 7.23 -29.89 31.67
CA CYS A 248 7.02 -30.81 30.57
C CYS A 248 6.38 -32.08 31.15
N ARG A 249 5.21 -32.46 30.65
CA ARG A 249 4.66 -33.78 30.93
C ARG A 249 5.64 -34.79 30.33
N ASP A 250 6.32 -35.55 31.18
CA ASP A 250 7.07 -36.71 30.74
C ASP A 250 6.08 -37.72 30.18
N LEU A 251 6.06 -37.85 28.84
CA LEU A 251 5.16 -38.77 28.15
C LEU A 251 5.57 -40.23 28.38
N ASP A 252 6.81 -40.47 28.83
CA ASP A 252 7.38 -41.79 29.10
C ASP A 252 7.28 -42.17 30.59
N ALA A 253 6.77 -41.29 31.46
CA ALA A 253 6.61 -41.53 32.90
C ALA A 253 5.33 -42.31 33.30
N CYS A 254 4.74 -43.10 32.40
CA CYS A 254 3.56 -43.95 32.66
C CYS A 254 3.88 -45.44 32.56
#